data_AF-A0A8S8ZFU8-F1
#
_entry.id   AF-A0A8S8ZFU8-F1
#
_cell.length_a   1.000
_cell.length_b   1.000
_cell.length_c   1.000
_cell.angle_alpha   90.00
_cell.angle_beta   90.00
_cell.angle_gamma   90.00
#
_symmetry.space_group_name_H-M   'P 1'
#
loop_
_entity.id
_entity.type
_entity.pdbx_description
1 polymer ?
#
loop_
_entity_poly.entity_id
_entity_poly.type
_entity_poly.pdbx_seq_one_letter_code
_entity_poly.pdbx_strand_id
1 'polypeptide(L)'
;MLSQKLTTLFIVVMVSILQKRIEQGIITLAGIIDGKPKNQPFSGDGPYANCGRVSCSYGAAIYWCNMNNYELELDSYKQIADAAKQVVELCSVDDKVAGSVLMEGNWRVVVANAGC
;
A
#
# COMPACT_ATOMS: atom_id res chain seq x y z
N MET A 1 24.77 -9.06 30.36
CA MET A 1 24.47 -9.56 28.99
C MET A 1 23.03 -10.03 28.78
N LEU A 2 22.28 -10.46 29.82
CA LEU A 2 20.88 -10.88 29.66
C LEU A 2 19.89 -9.71 29.46
N SER A 3 20.12 -8.59 30.16
CA SER A 3 19.27 -7.38 30.08
C SER A 3 19.28 -6.73 28.70
N GLN A 4 20.45 -6.53 28.07
CA GLN A 4 20.53 -5.96 26.72
C GLN A 4 19.82 -6.83 25.67
N LYS A 5 19.95 -8.16 25.74
CA LYS A 5 19.26 -9.07 24.79
C LYS A 5 17.74 -9.02 24.95
N LEU A 6 17.22 -8.91 26.18
CA LEU A 6 15.80 -8.82 26.44
C LEU A 6 15.22 -7.46 26.00
N THR A 7 15.97 -6.38 26.19
CA THR A 7 15.62 -5.03 25.69
C THR A 7 15.67 -4.95 24.16
N THR A 8 16.69 -5.52 23.51
CA THR A 8 16.75 -5.60 22.04
C THR A 8 15.62 -6.47 21.47
N LEU A 9 15.28 -7.59 22.10
CA LEU A 9 14.16 -8.43 21.67
C LEU A 9 12.81 -7.71 21.81
N PHE A 10 12.59 -6.96 22.90
CA PHE A 10 11.38 -6.14 23.07
C PHE A 10 11.29 -5.03 22.01
N ILE A 11 12.40 -4.34 21.72
CA ILE A 11 12.43 -3.30 20.68
C ILE A 11 12.17 -3.92 19.31
N VAL A 12 12.83 -5.03 18.95
CA VAL A 12 12.63 -5.70 17.65
C VAL A 12 11.19 -6.20 17.52
N VAL A 13 10.61 -6.79 18.56
CA VAL A 13 9.21 -7.25 18.54
C VAL A 13 8.25 -6.05 18.43
N MET A 14 8.46 -4.96 19.18
CA MET A 14 7.63 -3.75 19.08
C MET A 14 7.76 -3.04 17.72
N VAL A 15 8.97 -2.92 17.17
CA VAL A 15 9.22 -2.41 15.80
C VAL A 15 8.54 -3.31 14.77
N SER A 16 8.63 -4.64 14.93
CA SER A 16 7.91 -5.60 14.08
C SER A 16 6.39 -5.54 14.25
N ILE A 17 5.87 -5.01 15.36
CA ILE A 17 4.43 -4.79 15.56
C ILE A 17 4.00 -3.43 14.97
N LEU A 18 4.90 -2.45 14.90
CA LEU A 18 4.64 -1.11 14.34
C LEU A 18 4.74 -1.07 12.80
N GLN A 19 5.64 -1.85 12.19
CA GLN A 19 5.79 -1.98 10.74
C GLN A 19 4.59 -2.68 10.05
N LYS A 20 3.75 -3.36 10.84
CA LYS A 20 2.61 -4.19 10.38
C LYS A 20 1.40 -3.46 9.81
N ARG A 21 1.36 -2.12 9.84
CA ARG A 21 0.14 -1.37 9.47
C ARG A 21 -0.20 -1.52 8.00
N ILE A 22 0.79 -1.38 7.12
CA ILE A 22 0.60 -1.47 5.67
C ILE A 22 0.84 -2.88 5.13
N GLU A 23 1.72 -3.65 5.78
CA GLU A 23 2.07 -5.02 5.39
C GLU A 23 0.85 -5.95 5.39
N GLN A 24 -0.06 -5.81 6.37
CA GLN A 24 -1.27 -6.60 6.39
C GLN A 24 -2.16 -6.35 5.16
N GLY A 25 -2.29 -5.09 4.74
CA GLY A 25 -3.02 -4.73 3.52
C GLY A 25 -2.37 -5.33 2.27
N ILE A 26 -1.04 -5.27 2.18
CA ILE A 26 -0.26 -5.89 1.10
C ILE A 26 -0.48 -7.40 1.05
N ILE A 27 -0.39 -8.09 2.19
CA ILE A 27 -0.57 -9.55 2.27
C ILE A 27 -1.97 -9.96 1.82
N THR A 28 -3.01 -9.25 2.28
CA THR A 28 -4.40 -9.53 1.88
C THR A 28 -4.60 -9.37 0.38
N LEU A 29 -4.09 -8.29 -0.21
CA LEU A 29 -4.16 -8.05 -1.66
C LEU A 29 -3.34 -9.05 -2.48
N ALA A 30 -2.24 -9.57 -1.93
CA ALA A 30 -1.32 -10.44 -2.66
C ALA A 30 -1.81 -11.89 -2.83
N GLY A 31 -2.73 -12.36 -1.98
CA GLY A 31 -3.12 -13.78 -2.03
C GLY A 31 -4.37 -14.18 -1.27
N ILE A 32 -5.12 -13.24 -0.69
CA ILE A 32 -6.41 -13.55 -0.05
C ILE A 32 -7.57 -13.11 -0.95
N ILE A 33 -7.44 -11.98 -1.64
CA ILE A 33 -8.49 -11.46 -2.51
C ILE A 33 -8.25 -11.95 -3.94
N ASP A 34 -9.19 -12.76 -4.42
CA ASP A 34 -9.28 -13.14 -5.82
C ASP A 34 -10.04 -12.08 -6.64
N GLY A 35 -9.77 -12.06 -7.94
CA GLY A 35 -10.49 -11.22 -8.89
C GLY A 35 -9.61 -10.20 -9.61
N LYS A 36 -10.23 -9.56 -10.59
CA LYS A 36 -9.63 -8.58 -11.48
C LYS A 36 -10.14 -7.19 -11.14
N PRO A 37 -9.34 -6.35 -10.45
CA PRO A 37 -9.83 -5.06 -10.04
C PRO A 37 -10.00 -4.16 -11.27
N LYS A 38 -11.11 -3.42 -11.29
CA LYS A 38 -11.44 -2.43 -12.33
C LYS A 38 -11.50 -1.03 -11.77
N ASN A 39 -11.04 -0.06 -12.54
CA ASN A 39 -11.15 1.34 -12.17
C ASN A 39 -11.44 2.22 -13.39
N GLN A 40 -12.30 3.21 -13.17
CA GLN A 40 -12.81 4.10 -14.21
C GLN A 40 -11.69 4.98 -14.78
N PRO A 41 -11.88 5.54 -16.00
CA PRO A 41 -10.97 6.54 -16.56
C PRO A 41 -10.65 7.65 -15.57
N PHE A 42 -9.45 8.20 -15.64
CA PHE A 42 -9.10 9.44 -14.97
C PHE A 42 -10.03 10.56 -15.44
N SER A 43 -10.83 11.12 -14.53
CA SER A 43 -11.81 12.16 -14.85
C SER A 43 -11.29 13.58 -14.60
N GLY A 44 -10.11 13.73 -14.00
CA GLY A 44 -9.57 15.02 -13.59
C GLY A 44 -10.37 15.67 -12.45
N ASP A 45 -9.66 15.96 -11.36
CA ASP A 45 -9.85 17.02 -10.35
C ASP A 45 -9.39 16.49 -8.97
N GLY A 46 -8.20 16.94 -8.57
CA GLY A 46 -7.55 16.56 -7.30
C GLY A 46 -6.57 15.38 -7.40
N PRO A 47 -5.67 15.22 -6.41
CA PRO A 47 -4.56 14.24 -6.46
C PRO A 47 -5.01 12.77 -6.36
N TYR A 48 -6.27 12.54 -5.98
CA TYR A 48 -6.88 11.22 -5.83
C TYR A 48 -8.06 10.96 -6.78
N ALA A 49 -8.25 11.81 -7.80
CA ALA A 49 -9.32 11.62 -8.78
C ALA A 49 -9.31 10.18 -9.32
N ASN A 50 -10.40 9.46 -9.08
CA ASN A 50 -10.62 8.05 -9.44
C ASN A 50 -9.58 7.07 -8.89
N CYS A 51 -9.00 7.35 -7.73
CA CYS A 51 -8.29 6.34 -6.97
C CYS A 51 -9.27 5.50 -6.15
N GLY A 52 -9.31 4.19 -6.37
CA GLY A 52 -10.02 3.26 -5.51
C GLY A 52 -9.22 2.98 -4.23
N ARG A 53 -9.83 3.17 -3.05
CA ARG A 53 -9.24 2.70 -1.79
C ARG A 53 -9.39 1.18 -1.72
N VAL A 54 -8.29 0.46 -1.83
CA VAL A 54 -8.25 -1.02 -1.91
C VAL A 54 -7.81 -1.67 -0.59
N SER A 55 -7.24 -0.89 0.33
CA SER A 55 -7.00 -1.29 1.71
C SER A 55 -7.07 -0.08 2.64
N CYS A 56 -7.57 -0.25 3.86
CA CYS A 56 -7.54 0.76 4.91
C CYS A 56 -7.43 0.06 6.26
N SER A 57 -6.35 0.27 6.99
CA SER A 57 -6.21 -0.24 8.36
C SER A 57 -5.18 0.58 9.14
N TYR A 58 -5.35 0.64 10.47
CA TYR A 58 -4.36 1.24 11.39
C TYR A 58 -3.92 2.67 11.03
N GLY A 59 -4.81 3.49 10.46
CA GLY A 59 -4.48 4.88 10.08
C GLY A 59 -3.71 5.01 8.76
N ALA A 60 -3.64 3.96 7.95
CA ALA A 60 -3.00 3.94 6.65
C ALA A 60 -3.91 3.30 5.59
N ALA A 61 -3.79 3.74 4.34
CA ALA A 61 -4.53 3.19 3.22
C ALA A 61 -3.63 2.95 2.00
N ILE A 62 -4.01 1.93 1.23
CA ILE A 62 -3.50 1.68 -0.11
C ILE A 62 -4.57 2.13 -1.09
N TYR A 63 -4.19 3.01 -2.00
CA TYR A 63 -5.03 3.48 -3.10
C TYR A 63 -4.46 3.00 -4.42
N TRP A 64 -5.33 2.56 -5.31
CA TRP A 64 -5.02 2.23 -6.69
C TRP A 64 -5.69 3.21 -7.63
N CYS A 65 -4.91 3.89 -8.46
CA CYS A 65 -5.37 4.94 -9.36
C CYS A 65 -5.17 4.51 -10.81
N ASN A 66 -6.22 4.64 -11.62
CA ASN A 66 -6.12 4.57 -13.07
C ASN A 66 -5.86 5.97 -13.62
N MET A 67 -4.71 6.17 -14.28
CA MET A 67 -4.33 7.47 -14.87
C MET A 67 -4.65 7.53 -16.37
N ASN A 68 -5.27 6.50 -16.93
CA ASN A 68 -5.69 6.44 -18.33
C ASN A 68 -7.01 7.16 -18.55
N ASN A 69 -7.29 7.56 -19.80
CA ASN A 69 -8.60 8.07 -20.21
C ASN A 69 -9.60 6.95 -20.58
N TYR A 70 -9.30 5.69 -20.26
CA TYR A 70 -10.14 4.52 -20.48
C TYR A 70 -10.20 3.66 -19.20
N GLU A 71 -11.22 2.81 -19.07
CA GLU A 71 -11.36 1.86 -17.95
C GLU A 71 -10.17 0.88 -17.95
N LEU A 72 -9.54 0.71 -16.80
CA LEU A 72 -8.44 -0.23 -16.63
C LEU A 72 -8.89 -1.40 -15.75
N GLU A 73 -8.68 -2.62 -16.24
CA GLU A 73 -8.75 -3.85 -15.47
C GLU A 73 -7.34 -4.42 -15.30
N LEU A 74 -6.96 -4.79 -14.07
CA LEU A 74 -5.73 -5.55 -13.82
C LEU A 74 -6.05 -7.05 -13.74
N ASP A 75 -5.06 -7.88 -14.01
CA ASP A 75 -5.22 -9.34 -13.95
C ASP A 75 -5.38 -9.87 -12.52
N SER A 76 -4.90 -9.13 -11.53
CA SER A 76 -5.05 -9.49 -10.11
C SER A 76 -4.78 -8.32 -9.17
N TYR A 77 -5.40 -8.36 -7.99
CA TYR A 77 -5.02 -7.54 -6.83
C TYR A 77 -3.54 -7.72 -6.43
N LYS A 78 -2.90 -8.83 -6.79
CA LYS A 78 -1.47 -9.04 -6.57
C LYS A 78 -0.61 -7.96 -7.23
N GLN A 79 -0.99 -7.46 -8.40
CA GLN A 79 -0.23 -6.39 -9.07
C GLN A 79 -0.22 -5.11 -8.22
N ILE A 80 -1.35 -4.78 -7.59
CA ILE A 80 -1.46 -3.65 -6.66
C ILE A 80 -0.61 -3.90 -5.41
N ALA A 81 -0.63 -5.14 -4.88
CA ALA A 81 0.18 -5.51 -3.72
C ALA A 81 1.68 -5.40 -3.99
N ASP A 82 2.15 -5.87 -5.14
CA ASP A 82 3.56 -5.79 -5.54
C ASP A 82 4.00 -4.32 -5.71
N ALA A 83 3.15 -3.46 -6.30
CA ALA A 83 3.41 -2.03 -6.38
C ALA A 83 3.40 -1.35 -4.98
N ALA A 84 2.51 -1.76 -4.08
CA ALA A 84 2.52 -1.25 -2.70
C ALA A 84 3.80 -1.65 -1.94
N LYS A 85 4.37 -2.83 -2.19
CA LYS A 85 5.69 -3.22 -1.66
C LYS A 85 6.79 -2.28 -2.16
N GLN A 86 6.78 -1.92 -3.44
CA GLN A 86 7.74 -0.94 -3.97
C GLN A 86 7.61 0.43 -3.28
N VAL A 87 6.38 0.87 -2.95
CA VAL A 87 6.21 2.11 -2.15
C VAL A 87 6.85 1.97 -0.76
N VAL A 88 6.67 0.83 -0.09
CA VAL A 88 7.32 0.56 1.20
C VAL A 88 8.84 0.59 1.04
N GLU A 89 9.39 -0.12 0.07
CA GLU A 89 10.85 -0.18 -0.16
C GLU A 89 11.48 1.19 -0.49
N LEU A 90 10.78 2.03 -1.26
CA LEU A 90 11.30 3.30 -1.75
C LEU A 90 11.00 4.49 -0.84
N CYS A 91 9.92 4.44 -0.06
CA CYS A 91 9.37 5.60 0.65
C CYS A 91 9.29 5.41 2.17
N SER A 92 9.87 4.34 2.72
CA SER A 92 9.97 4.18 4.18
C SER A 92 10.99 5.15 4.77
N VAL A 93 10.56 5.90 5.78
CA VAL A 93 11.42 6.75 6.62
C VAL A 93 11.07 6.44 8.07
N ASP A 94 12.05 5.93 8.83
CA ASP A 94 11.83 5.32 10.15
C ASP A 94 10.70 4.26 10.07
N ASP A 95 9.73 4.32 10.99
CA ASP A 95 8.58 3.41 11.05
C ASP A 95 7.35 3.92 10.24
N LYS A 96 7.56 4.85 9.30
CA LYS A 96 6.47 5.49 8.53
C LYS A 96 6.65 5.27 7.05
N VAL A 97 5.52 5.04 6.37
CA VAL A 97 5.46 4.93 4.91
C VAL A 97 4.40 5.88 4.38
N ALA A 98 4.81 6.77 3.49
CA ALA A 98 3.90 7.58 2.68
C ALA A 98 4.57 7.88 1.34
N GLY A 99 3.89 7.61 0.23
CA GLY A 99 4.49 7.77 -1.09
C GLY A 99 3.66 7.13 -2.18
N SER A 100 4.20 7.14 -3.40
CA SER A 100 3.55 6.55 -4.55
C SER A 100 4.54 6.06 -5.59
N VAL A 101 4.16 5.02 -6.34
CA VAL A 101 4.90 4.52 -7.50
C VAL A 101 3.98 4.51 -8.72
N LEU A 102 4.48 5.05 -9.84
CA LEU A 102 3.82 4.95 -11.15
C LEU A 102 4.30 3.68 -11.84
N MET A 103 3.35 2.90 -12.33
CA MET A 103 3.59 1.60 -12.96
C MET A 103 3.44 1.72 -14.48
N GLU A 104 4.06 0.78 -15.20
CA GLU A 104 3.81 0.61 -16.64
C GLU A 104 2.31 0.36 -16.90
N GLY A 105 1.79 0.93 -17.99
CA GLY A 105 0.35 0.95 -18.26
C GLY A 105 -0.40 2.11 -17.59
N ASN A 106 0.32 3.11 -17.08
CA ASN A 106 -0.22 4.40 -16.63
C ASN A 106 -1.28 4.24 -15.52
N TRP A 107 -0.91 3.51 -14.48
CA TRP A 107 -1.63 3.40 -13.22
C TRP A 107 -0.66 3.54 -12.06
N ARG A 108 -1.16 3.92 -10.89
CA ARG A 108 -0.33 4.29 -9.74
C ARG A 108 -0.85 3.64 -8.47
N VAL A 109 0.07 3.29 -7.56
CA VAL A 109 -0.26 2.96 -6.17
C VAL A 109 0.19 4.08 -5.26
N VAL A 110 -0.67 4.46 -4.31
CA VAL A 110 -0.38 5.44 -3.27
C VAL A 110 -0.57 4.80 -1.91
N VAL A 111 0.43 4.93 -1.05
CA VAL A 111 0.33 4.65 0.38
C VAL A 111 0.29 6.00 1.11
N ALA A 112 -0.74 6.21 1.92
CA ALA A 112 -0.92 7.44 2.64
C ALA A 112 -1.54 7.20 4.02
N ASN A 113 -1.38 8.18 4.91
CA ASN A 113 -2.17 8.26 6.13
C ASN A 113 -3.66 8.43 5.76
N ALA A 114 -4.53 7.69 6.41
CA ALA A 114 -5.96 7.73 6.15
C ALA A 114 -6.76 7.44 7.42
N GLY A 115 -7.90 8.13 7.57
CA GLY A 115 -8.94 7.71 8.50
C GLY A 115 -9.54 6.39 8.05
N CYS A 116 -9.26 5.35 8.84
CA CYS A 116 -9.92 4.06 8.84
C CYS A 116 -10.58 3.92 10.21
#